data_AF-A0A1V5ZUI7-F1
#
_entry.id   AF-A0A1V5ZUI7-F1
#
_cell.length_a   1.000
_cell.length_b   1.000
_cell.length_c   1.000
_cell.angle_alpha   90.00
_cell.angle_beta   90.00
_cell.angle_gamma   90.00
#
_symmetry.space_group_name_H-M   'P 1'
#
loop_
_entity.id
_entity.type
_entity.pdbx_description
1 polymer ?
#
loop_
_entity_poly.entity_id
_entity_poly.type
_entity_poly.pdbx_seq_one_letter_code
_entity_poly.pdbx_strand_id
1 'polypeptide(L)'
;MNRQEDIILKLKESRLLGKSGSDFPTGLKWEMVKRAKAKKKYIICNAAEGEPNVFKDGFILENYPDKVIEGIKIALNTIDNSFAYIYLRQDYYEKFAKKLKKIIGNLPICLFKKRGGYLAGEETSILESIEGRNPEPRIKPPFPTQFGLWGYPTLINNVETFYDVAKIIRNEYKNTRFYSLSGDIKNKGVYELPENYFISQILKETNNLPDFDFFVQRGGGISGEILLPSELNQPTGGAGAIIIFNRSKTDIFSLMEKWINFFLKENCDKCTPCREGVFRLAEMIEKKEIDKEVLKDLFFVLEQSSFCALGKSVVPLFSSLINKLE
;
A
#
# COMPACT_ATOMS: atom_id res chain seq x y z
N MET A 1 2.46 28.86 29.84
CA MET A 1 2.66 28.86 28.38
C MET A 1 3.07 27.46 27.96
N ASN A 2 2.12 26.59 27.60
CA ASN A 2 2.47 25.26 27.09
C ASN A 2 3.13 25.46 25.72
N ARG A 3 4.44 25.17 25.63
CA ARG A 3 5.08 24.95 24.33
C ARG A 3 4.31 23.81 23.68
N GLN A 4 3.50 24.14 22.67
CA GLN A 4 2.96 23.15 21.77
C GLN A 4 4.16 22.38 21.23
N GLU A 5 4.33 21.11 21.63
CA GLU A 5 5.39 20.28 21.09
C GLU A 5 5.24 20.24 19.56
N ASP A 6 6.35 20.41 18.85
CA ASP A 6 6.33 20.36 17.40
C ASP A 6 6.04 18.92 16.95
N ILE A 7 4.80 18.66 16.57
CA ILE A 7 4.32 17.36 16.07
C ILE A 7 5.19 16.88 14.90
N ILE A 8 5.62 17.78 14.01
CA ILE A 8 6.46 17.41 12.87
C ILE A 8 7.83 16.95 13.34
N LEU A 9 8.41 17.63 14.34
CA LEU A 9 9.68 17.20 14.92
C LEU A 9 9.56 15.81 15.53
N LYS A 10 8.51 15.54 16.32
CA LYS A 10 8.25 14.19 16.88
C LYS A 10 8.13 13.12 15.80
N LEU A 11 7.44 13.41 14.69
CA LEU A 11 7.31 12.48 13.56
C LEU A 11 8.63 12.24 12.81
N LYS A 12 9.53 13.24 12.78
CA LYS A 12 10.87 13.08 12.21
C LYS A 12 11.77 12.26 13.12
N GLU A 13 11.73 12.53 14.42
CA GLU A 13 12.51 11.81 15.45
C GLU A 13 12.09 10.35 15.56
N SER A 14 10.80 10.04 15.42
CA SER A 14 10.31 8.65 15.40
C SER A 14 10.71 7.86 14.15
N ARG A 15 11.20 8.55 13.11
CA ARG A 15 11.56 7.98 11.79
C ARG A 15 10.41 7.21 11.13
N LEU A 16 9.16 7.60 11.39
CA LEU A 16 7.99 6.93 10.81
C LEU A 16 7.98 7.03 9.28
N LEU A 17 7.96 5.87 8.62
CA LEU A 17 7.83 5.75 7.17
C LEU A 17 6.37 5.48 6.78
N GLY A 18 5.98 5.90 5.57
CA GLY A 18 4.63 5.67 5.05
C GLY A 18 4.33 4.17 4.87
N LYS A 19 3.23 3.71 5.45
CA LYS A 19 2.88 2.28 5.59
C LYS A 19 2.15 1.67 4.39
N SER A 20 2.15 2.36 3.25
CA SER A 20 1.62 1.88 1.96
C SER A 20 2.69 1.25 1.05
N GLY A 21 3.92 1.08 1.53
CA GLY A 21 5.01 0.42 0.80
C GLY A 21 5.96 1.33 0.00
N SER A 22 5.73 2.65 -0.02
CA SER A 22 6.68 3.60 -0.63
C SER A 22 7.72 4.12 0.35
N ASP A 23 7.59 3.80 1.65
CA ASP A 23 8.51 4.10 2.74
C ASP A 23 9.02 5.56 2.79
N PHE A 24 8.18 6.52 2.37
CA PHE A 24 8.56 7.93 2.39
C PHE A 24 8.50 8.49 3.82
N PRO A 25 9.48 9.28 4.30
CA PRO A 25 9.47 9.82 5.65
C PRO A 25 8.23 10.68 5.95
N THR A 26 7.42 10.26 6.90
CA THR A 26 6.12 10.86 7.20
C THR A 26 6.27 12.29 7.71
N GLY A 27 7.20 12.53 8.64
CA GLY A 27 7.47 13.88 9.16
C GLY A 27 7.92 14.87 8.08
N LEU A 28 8.69 14.43 7.09
CA LEU A 28 9.06 15.26 5.93
C LEU A 28 7.85 15.57 5.05
N LYS A 29 7.00 14.57 4.74
CA LYS A 29 5.79 14.77 3.93
C LYS A 29 4.85 15.80 4.58
N TRP A 30 4.67 15.70 5.90
CA TRP A 30 3.87 16.63 6.69
C TRP A 30 4.44 18.04 6.65
N GLU A 31 5.77 18.17 6.81
CA GLU A 31 6.45 19.46 6.72
C GLU A 31 6.28 20.13 5.35
N MET A 32 6.41 19.37 4.26
CA MET A 32 6.22 19.90 2.90
C MET A 32 4.83 20.52 2.73
N VAL A 33 3.78 19.83 3.18
CA VAL A 33 2.40 20.32 3.08
C VAL A 33 2.17 21.51 4.03
N LYS A 34 2.72 21.47 5.26
CA LYS A 34 2.61 22.58 6.21
C LYS A 34 3.29 23.85 5.67
N ARG A 35 4.47 23.74 5.07
CA ARG A 35 5.22 24.90 4.52
C ARG A 35 4.62 25.46 3.24
N ALA A 36 3.88 24.66 2.47
CA ALA A 36 3.24 25.13 1.24
C ALA A 36 2.26 26.28 1.54
N LYS A 37 2.43 27.42 0.85
CA LYS A 37 1.56 28.60 1.01
C LYS A 37 0.29 28.41 0.18
N ALA A 38 -0.84 28.22 0.84
CA ALA A 38 -2.13 28.04 0.19
C ALA A 38 -3.28 28.48 1.09
N LYS A 39 -4.38 28.95 0.48
CA LYS A 39 -5.60 29.35 1.20
C LYS A 39 -6.35 28.17 1.83
N LYS A 40 -6.18 26.98 1.28
CA LYS A 40 -6.78 25.72 1.72
C LYS A 40 -5.77 24.59 1.54
N LYS A 41 -5.88 23.56 2.36
CA LYS A 41 -5.08 22.34 2.27
C LYS A 41 -5.97 21.13 2.47
N TYR A 42 -5.53 19.98 2.01
CA TYR A 42 -6.29 18.74 2.15
C TYR A 42 -5.48 17.64 2.81
N ILE A 43 -6.18 16.76 3.50
CA ILE A 43 -5.63 15.56 4.12
C ILE A 43 -6.44 14.39 3.60
N ILE A 44 -5.78 13.31 3.20
CA ILE A 44 -6.43 12.11 2.71
C ILE A 44 -5.88 10.92 3.48
N CYS A 45 -6.77 10.25 4.20
CA CYS A 45 -6.56 8.91 4.71
C CYS A 45 -6.90 7.91 3.61
N ASN A 46 -5.87 7.32 3.01
CA ASN A 46 -6.00 6.32 1.97
C ASN A 46 -6.33 4.96 2.61
N ALA A 47 -7.62 4.60 2.56
CA ALA A 47 -8.18 3.31 2.96
C ALA A 47 -8.69 2.52 1.74
N ALA A 48 -8.03 2.69 0.58
CA ALA A 48 -8.33 1.98 -0.66
C ALA A 48 -7.53 0.69 -0.81
N GLU A 49 -7.26 -0.01 0.30
CA GLU A 49 -6.52 -1.28 0.39
C GLU A 49 -6.99 -2.23 -0.72
N GLY A 50 -6.23 -2.31 -1.81
CA GLY A 50 -6.58 -3.07 -3.02
C GLY A 50 -5.60 -4.18 -3.33
N GLU A 51 -4.44 -4.15 -2.68
CA GLU A 51 -3.37 -5.12 -2.85
C GLU A 51 -3.85 -6.52 -2.42
N PRO A 52 -3.82 -7.53 -3.32
CA PRO A 52 -4.29 -8.85 -2.99
C PRO A 52 -3.57 -9.43 -1.77
N ASN A 53 -4.34 -10.04 -0.87
CA ASN A 53 -3.88 -10.60 0.41
C ASN A 53 -3.32 -9.58 1.42
N VAL A 54 -3.56 -8.29 1.21
CA VAL A 54 -3.38 -7.26 2.25
C VAL A 54 -4.75 -6.90 2.81
N PHE A 55 -4.89 -6.98 4.14
CA PHE A 55 -6.15 -6.74 4.84
C PHE A 55 -5.91 -6.09 6.22
N LYS A 56 -4.75 -5.44 6.39
CA LYS A 56 -4.33 -4.80 7.64
C LYS A 56 -5.11 -3.51 7.89
N ASP A 57 -5.41 -2.74 6.85
CA ASP A 57 -6.12 -1.46 7.01
C ASP A 57 -7.58 -1.73 7.40
N GLY A 58 -8.21 -2.73 6.79
CA GLY A 58 -9.53 -3.21 7.22
C GLY A 58 -9.55 -3.68 8.69
N PHE A 59 -8.50 -4.40 9.11
CA PHE A 59 -8.35 -4.81 10.51
C PHE A 59 -8.19 -3.61 11.46
N ILE A 60 -7.39 -2.61 11.08
CA ILE A 60 -7.19 -1.39 11.88
C ILE A 60 -8.49 -0.58 11.97
N LEU A 61 -9.25 -0.44 10.88
CA LEU A 61 -10.54 0.27 10.89
C LEU A 61 -11.60 -0.45 11.73
N GLU A 62 -11.55 -1.79 11.78
CA GLU A 62 -12.42 -2.57 12.65
C GLU A 62 -12.05 -2.37 14.12
N ASN A 63 -10.78 -2.58 14.48
CA ASN A 63 -10.36 -2.71 15.88
C ASN A 63 -9.89 -1.40 16.53
N TYR A 64 -9.34 -0.48 15.75
CA TYR A 64 -8.74 0.77 16.23
C TYR A 64 -9.19 2.03 15.49
N PRO A 65 -10.48 2.20 15.11
CA PRO A 65 -10.90 3.36 14.33
C PRO A 65 -10.68 4.67 15.09
N ASP A 66 -10.85 4.70 16.41
CA ASP A 66 -10.63 5.89 17.23
C ASP A 66 -9.20 6.42 17.10
N LYS A 67 -8.20 5.53 17.08
CA LYS A 67 -6.78 5.90 16.91
C LYS A 67 -6.50 6.44 15.51
N VAL A 68 -7.12 5.87 14.48
CA VAL A 68 -7.01 6.41 13.10
C VAL A 68 -7.60 7.82 13.02
N ILE A 69 -8.80 8.03 13.57
CA ILE A 69 -9.43 9.36 13.58
C ILE A 69 -8.62 10.36 14.40
N GLU A 70 -8.03 9.94 15.53
CA GLU A 70 -7.11 10.76 16.31
C GLU A 70 -5.87 11.17 15.52
N GLY A 71 -5.26 10.26 14.77
CA GLY A 71 -4.14 10.57 13.87
C GLY A 71 -4.52 11.62 12.82
N ILE A 72 -5.70 11.51 12.23
CA ILE A 72 -6.22 12.50 11.27
C ILE A 72 -6.48 13.84 11.98
N LYS A 73 -7.01 13.84 13.20
CA LYS A 73 -7.22 15.04 14.00
C LYS A 73 -5.90 15.74 14.34
N ILE A 74 -4.86 14.99 14.68
CA ILE A 74 -3.49 15.52 14.87
C ILE A 74 -3.00 16.20 13.59
N ALA A 75 -3.25 15.60 12.43
CA ALA A 75 -2.89 16.18 11.14
C ALA A 75 -3.66 17.48 10.85
N LEU A 76 -4.98 17.50 11.09
CA LEU A 76 -5.84 18.68 10.96
C LEU A 76 -5.36 19.84 11.86
N ASN A 77 -4.93 19.54 13.09
CA ASN A 77 -4.39 20.53 14.02
C ASN A 77 -2.98 21.01 13.67
N THR A 78 -2.23 20.22 12.89
CA THR A 78 -0.85 20.53 12.48
C THR A 78 -0.79 21.34 11.19
N ILE A 79 -1.78 21.14 10.31
CA ILE A 79 -1.86 21.75 8.97
C ILE A 79 -3.01 22.75 8.96
N ASP A 80 -2.66 24.03 8.95
CA ASP A 80 -3.66 25.12 8.98
C ASP A 80 -4.60 25.09 7.77
N ASN A 81 -5.85 25.53 7.98
CA ASN A 81 -6.90 25.62 6.95
C ASN A 81 -7.10 24.31 6.16
N SER A 82 -7.04 23.18 6.86
CA SER A 82 -7.15 21.86 6.25
C SER A 82 -8.53 21.22 6.40
N PHE A 83 -8.87 20.39 5.42
CA PHE A 83 -10.05 19.52 5.42
C PHE A 83 -9.61 18.09 5.09
N ALA A 84 -10.22 17.09 5.72
CA ALA A 84 -9.82 15.70 5.52
C ALA A 84 -10.86 14.86 4.76
N TYR A 85 -10.36 13.93 3.97
CA TYR A 85 -11.13 12.83 3.39
C TYR A 85 -10.62 11.49 3.94
N ILE A 86 -11.52 10.57 4.26
CA ILE A 86 -11.20 9.15 4.41
C ILE A 86 -11.69 8.45 3.15
N TYR A 87 -10.75 8.07 2.29
CA TYR A 87 -11.01 7.48 0.98
C TYR A 87 -11.08 5.96 1.11
N LEU A 88 -12.30 5.43 1.16
CA LEU A 88 -12.60 4.05 1.52
C LEU A 88 -12.93 3.21 0.29
N ARG A 89 -12.35 2.01 0.19
CA ARG A 89 -12.86 0.97 -0.72
C ARG A 89 -14.35 0.72 -0.46
N GLN A 90 -15.09 0.31 -1.49
CA GLN A 90 -16.56 0.23 -1.43
C GLN A 90 -17.06 -0.64 -0.26
N ASP A 91 -16.52 -1.84 -0.08
CA ASP A 91 -16.85 -2.75 1.01
C ASP A 91 -16.51 -2.15 2.39
N TYR A 92 -15.40 -1.41 2.50
CA TYR A 92 -15.02 -0.73 3.75
C TYR A 92 -15.94 0.43 4.06
N TYR A 93 -16.39 1.17 3.04
CA TYR A 93 -17.39 2.21 3.22
C TYR A 93 -18.70 1.59 3.75
N GLU A 94 -19.19 0.53 3.10
CA GLU A 94 -20.42 -0.16 3.50
C GLU A 94 -20.33 -0.70 4.94
N LYS A 95 -19.18 -1.29 5.30
CA LYS A 95 -18.95 -1.87 6.62
C LYS A 95 -18.72 -0.82 7.72
N PHE A 96 -17.90 0.20 7.48
CA PHE A 96 -17.37 1.07 8.54
C PHE A 96 -17.98 2.47 8.59
N ALA A 97 -18.69 2.93 7.55
CA ALA A 97 -19.12 4.34 7.47
C ALA A 97 -19.97 4.79 8.67
N LYS A 98 -20.89 3.94 9.17
CA LYS A 98 -21.72 4.27 10.33
C LYS A 98 -20.87 4.48 11.60
N LYS A 99 -19.91 3.58 11.84
CA LYS A 99 -18.99 3.65 12.99
C LYS A 99 -18.09 4.88 12.90
N LEU A 100 -17.46 5.09 11.73
CA LEU A 100 -16.57 6.22 11.50
C LEU A 100 -17.29 7.57 11.62
N LYS A 101 -18.51 7.72 11.06
CA LYS A 101 -19.30 8.95 11.19
C LYS A 101 -19.58 9.30 12.66
N LYS A 102 -19.87 8.30 13.50
CA LYS A 102 -20.09 8.50 14.94
C LYS A 102 -18.84 9.03 15.64
N ILE A 103 -17.67 8.49 15.32
CA ILE A 103 -16.38 8.89 15.92
C ILE A 103 -15.93 10.27 15.41
N ILE A 104 -16.14 10.55 14.12
CA ILE A 104 -15.79 11.83 13.48
C ILE A 104 -16.55 12.99 14.12
N GLY A 105 -17.86 12.83 14.39
CA GLY A 105 -18.69 13.89 14.95
C GLY A 105 -18.67 15.15 14.07
N ASN A 106 -18.25 16.28 14.66
CA ASN A 106 -18.20 17.59 14.00
C ASN A 106 -16.83 17.94 13.40
N LEU A 107 -15.88 17.00 13.38
CA LEU A 107 -14.58 17.24 12.75
C LEU A 107 -14.75 17.49 11.24
N PRO A 108 -13.90 18.32 10.61
CA PRO A 108 -13.92 18.61 9.18
C PRO A 108 -13.37 17.42 8.36
N ILE A 109 -14.02 16.27 8.49
CA ILE A 109 -13.65 15.00 7.88
C ILE A 109 -14.84 14.46 7.09
N CYS A 110 -14.66 14.18 5.80
CA CYS A 110 -15.64 13.54 4.95
C CYS A 110 -15.25 12.09 4.65
N LEU A 111 -16.21 11.18 4.67
CA LEU A 111 -16.03 9.83 4.14
C LEU A 111 -16.29 9.84 2.64
N PHE A 112 -15.30 9.42 1.85
CA PHE A 112 -15.43 9.30 0.40
C PHE A 112 -15.44 7.82 0.00
N LYS A 113 -16.47 7.40 -0.73
CA LYS A 113 -16.55 6.04 -1.26
C LYS A 113 -15.79 5.97 -2.58
N LYS A 114 -14.70 5.19 -2.61
CA LYS A 114 -13.88 4.90 -3.79
C LYS A 114 -14.75 4.46 -4.96
N ARG A 115 -14.37 4.91 -6.16
CA ARG A 115 -14.90 4.43 -7.44
C ARG A 115 -13.73 3.85 -8.25
N GLY A 116 -13.97 2.74 -8.94
CA GLY A 116 -12.94 2.08 -9.75
C GLY A 116 -12.17 0.98 -9.02
N GLY A 117 -11.25 0.34 -9.77
CA GLY A 117 -10.48 -0.83 -9.35
C GLY A 117 -9.26 -0.53 -8.48
N TYR A 118 -8.28 -1.42 -8.48
CA TYR A 118 -7.01 -1.33 -7.76
C TYR A 118 -6.34 0.04 -7.93
N LEU A 119 -6.18 0.51 -9.17
CA LEU A 119 -5.41 1.72 -9.49
C LEU A 119 -6.00 2.99 -8.85
N ALA A 120 -7.29 3.03 -8.57
CA ALA A 120 -7.92 4.14 -7.86
C ALA A 120 -7.44 4.28 -6.39
N GLY A 121 -6.59 3.39 -5.90
CA GLY A 121 -5.85 3.54 -4.64
C GLY A 121 -4.45 4.17 -4.77
N GLU A 122 -3.97 4.44 -5.99
CA GLU A 122 -2.71 5.16 -6.23
C GLU A 122 -2.85 6.62 -5.81
N GLU A 123 -1.76 7.18 -5.26
CA GLU A 123 -1.75 8.49 -4.59
C GLU A 123 -2.39 9.63 -5.41
N THR A 124 -2.08 9.73 -6.70
CA THR A 124 -2.66 10.77 -7.57
C THR A 124 -4.00 10.39 -8.19
N SER A 125 -4.26 9.10 -8.38
CA SER A 125 -5.54 8.59 -8.88
C SER A 125 -6.67 8.82 -7.87
N ILE A 126 -6.37 8.82 -6.57
CA ILE A 126 -7.31 9.21 -5.52
C ILE A 126 -7.76 10.67 -5.69
N LEU A 127 -6.85 11.56 -6.10
CA LEU A 127 -7.18 12.97 -6.35
C LEU A 127 -8.18 13.09 -7.49
N GLU A 128 -7.90 12.44 -8.63
CA GLU A 128 -8.83 12.40 -9.77
C GLU A 128 -10.21 11.87 -9.35
N SER A 129 -10.24 10.78 -8.56
CA SER A 129 -11.48 10.19 -8.10
C SER A 129 -12.32 11.14 -7.22
N ILE A 130 -11.68 11.85 -6.28
CA ILE A 130 -12.38 12.83 -5.43
C ILE A 130 -12.84 14.04 -6.24
N GLU A 131 -12.08 14.43 -7.26
CA GLU A 131 -12.42 15.52 -8.20
C GLU A 131 -13.51 15.14 -9.20
N GLY A 132 -13.98 13.88 -9.19
CA GLY A 132 -15.05 13.40 -10.07
C GLY A 132 -14.59 13.02 -11.47
N ARG A 133 -13.29 12.79 -11.66
CA ARG A 133 -12.65 12.42 -12.92
C ARG A 133 -12.32 10.92 -12.96
N ASN A 134 -11.86 10.43 -14.11
CA ASN A 134 -11.37 9.06 -14.25
C ASN A 134 -10.11 8.87 -13.37
N PRO A 135 -10.03 7.79 -12.56
CA PRO A 135 -8.95 7.59 -11.60
C PRO A 135 -7.66 7.12 -12.27
N GLU A 136 -7.06 7.99 -13.06
CA GLU A 136 -5.78 7.77 -13.73
C GLU A 136 -4.64 8.49 -12.99
N PRO A 137 -3.44 7.88 -12.90
CA PRO A 137 -2.30 8.54 -12.28
C PRO A 137 -1.93 9.86 -12.99
N ARG A 138 -1.56 10.88 -12.22
CA ARG A 138 -1.07 12.18 -12.72
C ARG A 138 0.43 12.13 -12.98
N ILE A 139 0.90 12.98 -13.90
CA ILE A 139 2.34 13.19 -14.12
C ILE A 139 2.92 13.82 -12.86
N LYS A 140 4.07 13.32 -12.41
CA LYS A 140 4.84 13.89 -11.29
C LYS A 140 6.23 14.27 -11.84
N PRO A 141 6.78 15.46 -11.51
CA PRO A 141 6.16 16.57 -10.79
C PRO A 141 5.05 17.30 -11.60
N PRO A 142 4.16 18.08 -10.94
CA PRO A 142 4.17 18.43 -9.51
C PRO A 142 3.66 17.30 -8.59
N PHE A 143 4.18 17.24 -7.37
CA PHE A 143 3.76 16.25 -6.36
C PHE A 143 2.50 16.71 -5.61
N PRO A 144 1.67 15.79 -5.07
CA PRO A 144 0.46 16.13 -4.31
C PRO A 144 0.71 17.07 -3.13
N THR A 145 1.90 17.02 -2.53
CA THR A 145 2.29 17.88 -1.41
C THR A 145 2.35 19.37 -1.79
N GLN A 146 2.46 19.67 -3.09
CA GLN A 146 2.46 21.02 -3.64
C GLN A 146 1.17 21.30 -4.42
N PHE A 147 0.78 20.37 -5.30
CA PHE A 147 -0.36 20.49 -6.20
C PHE A 147 -1.16 19.18 -6.19
N GLY A 148 -2.05 19.07 -5.20
CA GLY A 148 -2.89 17.90 -4.98
C GLY A 148 -4.35 18.15 -5.38
N LEU A 149 -5.26 17.95 -4.42
CA LEU A 149 -6.69 18.03 -4.63
C LEU A 149 -7.12 19.45 -5.02
N TRP A 150 -7.75 19.59 -6.18
CA TRP A 150 -8.10 20.87 -6.81
C TRP A 150 -6.92 21.86 -6.89
N GLY A 151 -5.71 21.33 -7.05
CA GLY A 151 -4.47 22.11 -7.11
C GLY A 151 -3.94 22.61 -5.76
N TYR A 152 -4.56 22.23 -4.64
CA TYR A 152 -4.09 22.63 -3.31
C TYR A 152 -3.13 21.59 -2.70
N PRO A 153 -2.17 22.02 -1.85
CA PRO A 153 -1.29 21.12 -1.11
C PRO A 153 -2.09 20.05 -0.36
N THR A 154 -1.77 18.79 -0.61
CA THR A 154 -2.52 17.65 -0.09
C THR A 154 -1.59 16.65 0.58
N LEU A 155 -1.87 16.35 1.85
CA LEU A 155 -1.22 15.27 2.59
C LEU A 155 -1.98 13.96 2.33
N ILE A 156 -1.30 12.96 1.78
CA ILE A 156 -1.89 11.62 1.56
C ILE A 156 -1.08 10.60 2.35
N ASN A 157 -1.73 9.93 3.30
CA ASN A 157 -1.15 8.88 4.15
C ASN A 157 -2.10 7.69 4.28
N ASN A 158 -1.52 6.51 4.50
CA ASN A 158 -2.25 5.27 4.72
C ASN A 158 -2.93 5.23 6.09
N VAL A 159 -3.95 4.39 6.25
CA VAL A 159 -4.66 4.14 7.52
C VAL A 159 -3.69 3.85 8.67
N GLU A 160 -2.77 2.91 8.47
CA GLU A 160 -1.78 2.52 9.48
C GLU A 160 -0.85 3.67 9.85
N THR A 161 -0.48 4.52 8.89
CA THR A 161 0.33 5.72 9.17
C THR A 161 -0.38 6.67 10.13
N PHE A 162 -1.70 6.91 9.96
CA PHE A 162 -2.45 7.72 10.92
C PHE A 162 -2.60 7.03 12.28
N TYR A 163 -2.77 5.71 12.32
CA TYR A 163 -2.73 4.94 13.57
C TYR A 163 -1.40 5.12 14.31
N ASP A 164 -0.27 5.03 13.61
CA ASP A 164 1.06 5.20 14.20
C ASP A 164 1.32 6.63 14.65
N VAL A 165 0.85 7.63 13.89
CA VAL A 165 0.89 9.05 14.31
C VAL A 165 0.25 9.22 15.69
N ALA A 166 -0.94 8.65 15.92
CA ALA A 166 -1.60 8.74 17.21
C ALA A 166 -0.76 8.11 18.33
N LYS A 167 -0.17 6.93 18.08
CA LYS A 167 0.73 6.27 19.03
C LYS A 167 2.00 7.07 19.31
N ILE A 168 2.60 7.70 18.30
CA ILE A 168 3.82 8.52 18.45
C ILE A 168 3.54 9.69 19.38
N ILE A 169 2.44 10.41 19.18
CA ILE A 169 2.10 11.57 20.01
C ILE A 169 1.80 11.18 21.47
N ARG A 170 1.30 9.96 21.69
CA ARG A 170 1.09 9.40 23.02
C ARG A 170 2.34 8.74 23.63
N ASN A 171 3.47 8.73 22.94
CA ASN A 171 4.69 8.00 23.30
C ASN A 171 4.46 6.47 23.47
N GLU A 172 3.52 5.91 22.72
CA GLU A 172 3.15 4.48 22.70
C GLU A 172 3.72 3.74 21.47
N TYR A 173 4.36 4.45 20.56
CA TYR A 173 4.92 3.88 19.33
C TYR A 173 6.16 3.03 19.63
N LYS A 174 6.11 1.76 19.24
CA LYS A 174 7.16 0.76 19.51
C LYS A 174 7.87 0.29 18.25
N ASN A 175 7.85 1.09 17.18
CA ASN A 175 8.41 0.72 15.87
C ASN A 175 7.85 -0.61 15.35
N THR A 176 6.53 -0.77 15.48
CA THR A 176 5.78 -1.93 15.03
C THR A 176 5.07 -1.61 13.71
N ARG A 177 4.63 -2.67 13.02
CA ARG A 177 3.72 -2.60 11.88
C ARG A 177 2.77 -3.77 11.87
N PHE A 178 1.69 -3.65 11.12
CA PHE A 178 0.75 -4.75 10.89
C PHE A 178 1.17 -5.59 9.68
N TYR A 179 1.20 -6.91 9.88
CA TYR A 179 1.49 -7.90 8.85
C TYR A 179 0.23 -8.70 8.51
N SER A 180 -0.09 -8.83 7.22
CA SER A 180 -1.19 -9.66 6.73
C SER A 180 -0.67 -11.05 6.36
N LEU A 181 -1.02 -12.08 7.14
CA LEU A 181 -0.57 -13.45 6.93
C LEU A 181 -1.69 -14.30 6.32
N SER A 182 -1.43 -14.93 5.18
CA SER A 182 -2.42 -15.71 4.42
C SER A 182 -1.79 -16.88 3.64
N GLY A 183 -2.57 -17.54 2.78
CA GLY A 183 -2.13 -18.70 2.01
C GLY A 183 -2.32 -20.02 2.75
N ASP A 184 -1.41 -20.97 2.56
CA ASP A 184 -1.47 -22.33 3.13
C ASP A 184 -0.92 -22.38 4.58
N ILE A 185 -1.45 -21.54 5.46
CA ILE A 185 -1.06 -21.49 6.87
C ILE A 185 -2.24 -21.73 7.81
N LYS A 186 -1.92 -22.14 9.04
CA LYS A 186 -2.89 -22.45 10.09
C LYS A 186 -3.49 -21.19 10.71
N ASN A 187 -2.67 -20.22 11.10
CA ASN A 187 -3.10 -19.02 11.82
C ASN A 187 -3.09 -17.82 10.88
N LYS A 188 -4.10 -17.75 9.98
CA LYS A 188 -4.30 -16.60 9.10
C LYS A 188 -4.78 -15.39 9.91
N GLY A 189 -4.31 -14.21 9.57
CA GLY A 189 -4.74 -13.01 10.30
C GLY A 189 -3.80 -11.82 10.13
N VAL A 190 -4.08 -10.80 10.92
CA VAL A 190 -3.27 -9.58 11.00
C VAL A 190 -2.53 -9.56 12.33
N TYR A 191 -1.23 -9.32 12.28
CA TYR A 191 -0.35 -9.35 13.46
C TYR A 191 0.43 -8.03 13.56
N GLU A 192 0.38 -7.37 14.72
CA GLU A 192 1.22 -6.21 15.01
C GLU A 192 2.55 -6.68 15.59
N LEU A 193 3.62 -6.63 14.81
CA LEU A 193 4.96 -7.12 15.20
C LEU A 193 6.03 -6.05 14.90
N PRO A 194 7.25 -6.16 15.45
CA PRO A 194 8.31 -5.20 15.16
C PRO A 194 8.63 -5.12 13.66
N GLU A 195 8.89 -3.90 13.18
CA GLU A 195 9.14 -3.65 11.75
C GLU A 195 10.51 -4.18 11.28
N ASN A 196 11.45 -4.35 12.20
CA ASN A 196 12.78 -4.89 11.90
C ASN A 196 12.84 -6.43 11.86
N TYR A 197 11.71 -7.12 12.04
CA TYR A 197 11.68 -8.57 11.99
C TYR A 197 11.88 -9.09 10.56
N PHE A 198 12.63 -10.18 10.46
CA PHE A 198 12.68 -10.98 9.25
C PHE A 198 11.42 -11.83 9.11
N ILE A 199 11.11 -12.22 7.88
CA ILE A 199 9.97 -13.09 7.58
C ILE A 199 10.05 -14.39 8.38
N SER A 200 11.24 -14.98 8.53
CA SER A 200 11.45 -16.18 9.33
C SER A 200 11.08 -16.00 10.81
N GLN A 201 11.31 -14.81 11.38
CA GLN A 201 10.94 -14.50 12.77
C GLN A 201 9.44 -14.30 12.91
N ILE A 202 8.81 -13.59 11.96
CA ILE A 202 7.35 -13.38 11.92
C ILE A 202 6.61 -14.72 11.85
N LEU A 203 7.04 -15.63 10.95
CA LEU A 203 6.41 -16.94 10.82
C LEU A 203 6.57 -17.80 12.07
N LYS A 204 7.71 -17.70 12.78
CA LYS A 204 7.91 -18.40 14.05
C LYS A 204 7.01 -17.83 15.16
N GLU A 205 7.01 -16.52 15.35
CA GLU A 205 6.23 -15.87 16.41
C GLU A 205 4.72 -16.06 16.24
N THR A 206 4.25 -16.12 15.00
CA THR A 206 2.82 -16.34 14.68
C THR A 206 2.44 -17.83 14.57
N ASN A 207 3.36 -18.75 14.85
CA ASN A 207 3.18 -20.20 14.70
C ASN A 207 2.68 -20.60 13.30
N ASN A 208 3.26 -19.98 12.26
CA ASN A 208 2.92 -20.17 10.85
C ASN A 208 4.10 -20.67 10.01
N LEU A 209 5.23 -21.04 10.61
CA LEU A 209 6.32 -21.69 9.89
C LEU A 209 5.87 -23.09 9.43
N PRO A 210 5.77 -23.36 8.12
CA PRO A 210 5.30 -24.65 7.61
C PRO A 210 6.31 -25.79 7.81
N ASP A 211 5.80 -27.02 7.85
CA ASP A 211 6.55 -28.28 7.90
C ASP A 211 6.61 -29.02 6.55
N PHE A 212 5.96 -28.47 5.52
CA PHE A 212 5.95 -28.98 4.14
C PHE A 212 6.87 -28.16 3.23
N ASP A 213 7.00 -28.51 1.94
CA ASP A 213 7.75 -27.71 0.95
C ASP A 213 6.90 -26.51 0.46
N PHE A 214 7.44 -25.29 0.57
CA PHE A 214 6.70 -24.06 0.31
C PHE A 214 7.57 -22.98 -0.32
N PHE A 215 6.90 -21.99 -0.94
CA PHE A 215 7.48 -20.67 -1.19
C PHE A 215 6.64 -19.60 -0.50
N VAL A 216 7.25 -18.44 -0.31
CA VAL A 216 6.66 -17.27 0.33
C VAL A 216 6.57 -16.15 -0.66
N GLN A 217 5.39 -15.57 -0.82
CA GLN A 217 5.25 -14.29 -1.48
C GLN A 217 5.21 -13.17 -0.44
N ARG A 218 6.19 -12.26 -0.49
CA ARG A 218 6.30 -11.13 0.46
C ARG A 218 5.89 -9.81 -0.15
N GLY A 219 5.53 -8.84 0.70
CA GLY A 219 5.34 -7.43 0.35
C GLY A 219 3.99 -7.08 -0.31
N GLY A 220 3.30 -8.05 -0.90
CA GLY A 220 2.01 -7.88 -1.58
C GLY A 220 1.74 -9.05 -2.54
N GLY A 221 0.54 -9.10 -3.12
CA GLY A 221 0.20 -10.10 -4.14
C GLY A 221 0.68 -9.73 -5.55
N ILE A 222 0.68 -8.45 -5.90
CA ILE A 222 1.18 -7.95 -7.19
C ILE A 222 2.40 -7.06 -7.06
N SER A 223 2.58 -6.40 -5.93
CA SER A 223 3.79 -5.60 -5.63
C SER A 223 4.91 -6.42 -5.01
N GLY A 224 4.70 -7.72 -4.85
CA GLY A 224 5.57 -8.61 -4.10
C GLY A 224 6.59 -9.37 -4.93
N GLU A 225 7.31 -10.25 -4.25
CA GLU A 225 8.27 -11.19 -4.84
C GLU A 225 8.16 -12.56 -4.17
N ILE A 226 8.59 -13.59 -4.90
CA ILE A 226 8.62 -14.96 -4.41
C ILE A 226 9.99 -15.29 -3.83
N LEU A 227 9.97 -15.88 -2.63
CA LEU A 227 11.10 -16.34 -1.86
C LEU A 227 10.99 -17.82 -1.54
N LEU A 228 12.13 -18.50 -1.57
CA LEU A 228 12.31 -19.84 -1.03
C LEU A 228 12.54 -19.77 0.49
N PRO A 229 12.37 -20.90 1.22
CA PRO A 229 12.62 -20.95 2.66
C PRO A 229 14.02 -20.51 3.08
N SER A 230 15.03 -20.71 2.21
CA SER A 230 16.41 -20.26 2.44
C SER A 230 16.58 -18.74 2.37
N GLU A 231 15.64 -18.02 1.77
CA GLU A 231 15.71 -16.58 1.52
C GLU A 231 14.93 -15.76 2.57
N LEU A 232 14.39 -16.38 3.63
CA LEU A 232 13.47 -15.72 4.58
C LEU A 232 14.14 -14.84 5.64
N ASN A 233 15.48 -14.79 5.68
CA ASN A 233 16.24 -13.93 6.60
C ASN A 233 16.39 -12.51 6.06
N GLN A 234 15.25 -11.92 5.68
CA GLN A 234 15.15 -10.56 5.20
C GLN A 234 13.80 -9.93 5.61
N PRO A 235 13.67 -8.59 5.60
CA PRO A 235 12.41 -7.91 5.92
C PRO A 235 11.28 -8.26 4.94
N THR A 236 10.03 -8.00 5.33
CA THR A 236 8.87 -8.24 4.44
C THR A 236 8.77 -7.23 3.28
N GLY A 237 9.12 -5.95 3.54
CA GLY A 237 8.94 -4.87 2.56
C GLY A 237 7.48 -4.59 2.20
N GLY A 238 7.27 -3.61 1.31
CA GLY A 238 5.97 -3.30 0.72
C GLY A 238 4.84 -3.07 1.72
N ALA A 239 3.66 -3.60 1.41
CA ALA A 239 2.44 -3.48 2.22
C ALA A 239 2.41 -4.42 3.44
N GLY A 240 3.43 -5.24 3.68
CA GLY A 240 3.52 -6.12 4.84
C GLY A 240 2.68 -7.41 4.73
N ALA A 241 2.36 -7.87 3.53
CA ALA A 241 1.76 -9.18 3.33
C ALA A 241 2.81 -10.29 3.27
N ILE A 242 2.46 -11.45 3.84
CA ILE A 242 3.20 -12.71 3.74
C ILE A 242 2.18 -13.78 3.34
N ILE A 243 2.37 -14.37 2.16
CA ILE A 243 1.49 -15.39 1.61
C ILE A 243 2.31 -16.66 1.44
N ILE A 244 1.90 -17.75 2.10
CA ILE A 244 2.56 -19.06 1.95
C ILE A 244 1.83 -19.87 0.88
N PHE A 245 2.59 -20.52 0.00
CA PHE A 245 2.05 -21.46 -0.97
C PHE A 245 2.73 -22.81 -0.80
N ASN A 246 1.93 -23.87 -0.70
CA ASN A 246 2.44 -25.23 -0.70
C ASN A 246 2.86 -25.63 -2.13
N ARG A 247 4.13 -25.99 -2.31
CA ARG A 247 4.72 -26.33 -3.62
C ARG A 247 4.15 -27.60 -4.23
N SER A 248 3.68 -28.53 -3.40
CA SER A 248 3.00 -29.75 -3.90
C SER A 248 1.59 -29.48 -4.45
N LYS A 249 1.00 -28.32 -4.13
CA LYS A 249 -0.38 -27.95 -4.51
C LYS A 249 -0.45 -26.76 -5.47
N THR A 250 0.65 -26.03 -5.60
CA THR A 250 0.68 -24.76 -6.33
C THR A 250 1.57 -24.90 -7.55
N ASP A 251 0.94 -24.97 -8.72
CA ASP A 251 1.62 -24.83 -10.00
C ASP A 251 2.05 -23.37 -10.20
N ILE A 252 3.33 -23.15 -10.52
CA ILE A 252 3.91 -21.81 -10.68
C ILE A 252 3.28 -21.10 -11.88
N PHE A 253 2.97 -21.82 -12.97
CA PHE A 253 2.29 -21.23 -14.13
C PHE A 253 0.88 -20.76 -13.78
N SER A 254 0.12 -21.57 -13.05
CA SER A 254 -1.21 -21.18 -12.54
C SER A 254 -1.15 -19.95 -11.63
N LEU A 255 -0.09 -19.81 -10.84
CA LEU A 255 0.13 -18.60 -10.03
C LEU A 255 0.50 -17.38 -10.88
N MET A 256 1.35 -17.54 -11.89
CA MET A 256 1.67 -16.50 -12.87
C MET A 256 0.42 -16.05 -13.62
N GLU A 257 -0.41 -16.99 -14.09
CA GLU A 257 -1.69 -16.72 -14.75
C GLU A 257 -2.64 -15.92 -13.85
N LYS A 258 -2.74 -16.30 -12.57
CA LYS A 258 -3.56 -15.57 -11.60
C LYS A 258 -3.12 -14.10 -11.49
N TRP A 259 -1.81 -13.85 -11.41
CA TRP A 259 -1.29 -12.49 -11.26
C TRP A 259 -1.36 -11.70 -12.56
N ILE A 260 -1.08 -12.31 -13.71
CA ILE A 260 -1.12 -11.60 -15.00
C ILE A 260 -2.55 -11.17 -15.33
N ASN A 261 -3.54 -12.02 -15.03
CA ASN A 261 -4.95 -11.68 -15.17
C ASN A 261 -5.36 -10.50 -14.28
N PHE A 262 -4.77 -10.36 -13.09
CA PHE A 262 -4.97 -9.19 -12.25
C PHE A 262 -4.40 -7.93 -12.93
N PHE A 263 -3.16 -7.98 -13.43
CA PHE A 263 -2.56 -6.82 -14.12
C PHE A 263 -3.33 -6.42 -15.38
N LEU A 264 -3.82 -7.38 -16.18
CA LEU A 264 -4.64 -7.11 -17.35
C LEU A 264 -5.96 -6.43 -16.96
N LYS A 265 -6.63 -6.92 -15.91
CA LYS A 265 -7.90 -6.36 -15.43
C LYS A 265 -7.76 -4.96 -14.83
N GLU A 266 -6.67 -4.72 -14.11
CA GLU A 266 -6.46 -3.48 -13.34
C GLU A 266 -5.64 -2.43 -14.08
N ASN A 267 -5.31 -2.69 -15.36
CA ASN A 267 -4.65 -1.72 -16.23
C ASN A 267 -5.55 -0.51 -16.47
N CYS A 268 -4.95 0.67 -16.63
CA CYS A 268 -5.66 1.89 -17.03
C CYS A 268 -5.42 2.27 -18.49
N ASP A 269 -4.64 1.48 -19.23
CA ASP A 269 -4.35 1.62 -20.65
C ASP A 269 -3.62 2.91 -21.06
N LYS A 270 -3.21 3.72 -20.08
CA LYS A 270 -2.56 5.03 -20.28
C LYS A 270 -1.17 4.97 -20.90
N CYS A 271 -0.36 3.97 -20.54
CA CYS A 271 1.00 3.85 -21.07
C CYS A 271 1.19 2.53 -21.82
N THR A 272 1.68 2.63 -23.05
CA THR A 272 2.03 1.52 -23.93
C THR A 272 2.83 0.41 -23.25
N PRO A 273 3.93 0.69 -22.52
CA PRO A 273 4.73 -0.38 -21.89
C PRO A 273 3.91 -1.25 -20.94
N CYS A 274 3.04 -0.67 -20.11
CA CYS A 274 2.18 -1.44 -19.22
C CYS A 274 1.06 -2.15 -20.00
N ARG A 275 0.36 -1.44 -20.89
CA ARG A 275 -0.80 -1.99 -21.64
C ARG A 275 -0.41 -3.15 -22.54
N GLU A 276 0.56 -2.91 -23.42
CA GLU A 276 1.01 -3.92 -24.39
C GLU A 276 1.96 -4.92 -23.74
N GLY A 277 2.85 -4.46 -22.86
CA GLY A 277 3.87 -5.33 -22.27
C GLY A 277 3.30 -6.41 -21.35
N VAL A 278 2.31 -6.08 -20.53
CA VAL A 278 1.58 -7.07 -19.72
C VAL A 278 0.85 -8.07 -20.62
N PHE A 279 0.29 -7.62 -21.74
CA PHE A 279 -0.35 -8.50 -22.70
C PHE A 279 0.65 -9.49 -23.34
N ARG A 280 1.83 -9.02 -23.77
CA ARG A 280 2.89 -9.90 -24.30
C ARG A 280 3.36 -10.93 -23.27
N LEU A 281 3.50 -10.51 -22.01
CA LEU A 281 3.85 -11.43 -20.93
C LEU A 281 2.75 -12.48 -20.71
N ALA A 282 1.48 -12.10 -20.81
CA ALA A 282 0.36 -13.04 -20.72
C ALA A 282 0.41 -14.10 -21.83
N GLU A 283 0.69 -13.69 -23.08
CA GLU A 283 0.83 -14.64 -24.21
C GLU A 283 1.94 -15.67 -23.97
N MET A 284 3.08 -15.26 -23.41
CA MET A 284 4.19 -16.17 -23.07
C MET A 284 3.82 -17.16 -21.95
N ILE A 285 3.15 -16.66 -20.90
CA ILE A 285 2.71 -17.48 -19.76
C ILE A 285 1.68 -18.51 -20.22
N GLU A 286 0.69 -18.11 -21.03
CA GLU A 286 -0.36 -18.98 -21.55
C GLU A 286 0.21 -20.11 -22.41
N LYS A 287 1.17 -19.80 -23.28
CA LYS A 287 1.87 -20.80 -24.11
C LYS A 287 2.86 -21.66 -23.33
N LYS A 288 3.21 -21.27 -22.10
CA LYS A 288 4.30 -21.83 -21.30
C LYS A 288 5.66 -21.80 -22.02
N GLU A 289 5.83 -20.83 -22.92
CA GLU A 289 7.03 -20.61 -23.72
C GLU A 289 7.61 -19.25 -23.35
N ILE A 290 8.63 -19.25 -22.50
CA ILE A 290 9.27 -18.03 -21.99
C ILE A 290 10.60 -17.84 -22.71
N ASP A 291 10.64 -16.88 -23.64
CA ASP A 291 11.89 -16.42 -24.25
C ASP A 291 12.60 -15.45 -23.29
N LYS A 292 13.74 -15.88 -22.74
CA LYS A 292 14.51 -15.11 -21.75
C LYS A 292 15.10 -13.82 -22.33
N GLU A 293 15.44 -13.77 -23.61
CA GLU A 293 15.98 -12.55 -24.24
C GLU A 293 14.87 -11.51 -24.41
N VAL A 294 13.72 -11.93 -24.95
CA VAL A 294 12.55 -11.05 -25.09
C VAL A 294 12.04 -10.59 -23.72
N LEU A 295 12.02 -11.48 -22.73
CA LEU A 295 11.58 -11.14 -21.37
C LEU A 295 12.47 -10.07 -20.73
N LYS A 296 13.79 -10.14 -20.94
CA LYS A 296 14.74 -9.17 -20.42
C LYS A 296 14.46 -7.77 -20.98
N ASP A 297 14.27 -7.67 -22.30
CA ASP A 297 13.94 -6.40 -22.95
C ASP A 297 12.57 -5.86 -22.49
N LEU A 298 11.59 -6.75 -22.37
CA LEU A 298 10.25 -6.40 -21.88
C LEU A 298 10.29 -5.87 -20.44
N PHE A 299 11.03 -6.53 -19.55
CA PHE A 299 11.18 -6.10 -18.16
C PHE A 299 11.91 -4.76 -18.05
N PHE A 300 12.95 -4.56 -18.85
CA PHE A 300 13.62 -3.26 -18.92
C PHE A 300 12.65 -2.15 -19.33
N VAL A 301 11.85 -2.37 -20.38
CA VAL A 301 10.87 -1.39 -20.85
C VAL A 301 9.79 -1.12 -19.79
N LEU A 302 9.25 -2.16 -19.15
CA LEU A 302 8.26 -2.02 -18.07
C LEU A 302 8.82 -1.21 -16.89
N GLU A 303 10.03 -1.50 -16.43
CA GLU A 303 10.63 -0.82 -15.29
C GLU A 303 10.93 0.65 -15.58
N GLN A 304 11.52 0.92 -16.74
CA GLN A 304 12.05 2.25 -17.08
C GLN A 304 10.96 3.20 -17.61
N SER A 305 9.94 2.68 -18.29
CA SER A 305 8.97 3.51 -19.02
C SER A 305 7.52 3.39 -18.56
N SER A 306 7.19 2.48 -17.64
CA SER A 306 5.84 2.47 -17.04
C SER A 306 5.58 3.75 -16.25
N PHE A 307 4.40 4.32 -16.50
CA PHE A 307 4.00 5.60 -15.91
C PHE A 307 3.86 5.55 -14.37
N CYS A 308 3.36 4.44 -13.85
CA CYS A 308 3.09 4.27 -12.42
C CYS A 308 3.63 2.95 -11.88
N ALA A 309 3.51 2.75 -10.57
CA ALA A 309 3.98 1.55 -9.88
C ALA A 309 3.38 0.25 -10.41
N LEU A 310 2.11 0.24 -10.86
CA LEU A 310 1.47 -1.00 -11.35
C LEU A 310 2.29 -1.68 -12.45
N GLY A 311 2.70 -0.94 -13.50
CA GLY A 311 3.49 -1.51 -14.58
C GLY A 311 4.91 -1.90 -14.16
N LYS A 312 5.52 -1.15 -13.22
CA LYS A 312 6.86 -1.47 -12.69
C LYS A 312 6.85 -2.70 -11.79
N SER A 313 5.77 -2.91 -11.03
CA SER A 313 5.59 -4.03 -10.10
C SER A 313 5.46 -5.39 -10.79
N VAL A 314 5.19 -5.42 -12.10
CA VAL A 314 5.22 -6.65 -12.91
C VAL A 314 6.59 -7.32 -12.79
N VAL A 315 7.68 -6.55 -12.91
CA VAL A 315 9.04 -7.07 -13.01
C VAL A 315 9.49 -7.88 -11.79
N PRO A 316 9.48 -7.37 -10.55
CA PRO A 316 9.95 -8.12 -9.40
C PRO A 316 9.15 -9.41 -9.17
N LEU A 317 7.84 -9.38 -9.38
CA LEU A 317 6.98 -10.54 -9.20
C LEU A 317 7.27 -11.63 -10.22
N PHE A 318 7.22 -11.30 -11.52
CA PHE A 318 7.40 -12.30 -12.56
C PHE A 318 8.85 -12.74 -12.70
N SER A 319 9.83 -11.84 -12.51
CA SER A 319 11.23 -12.23 -12.48
C SER A 319 11.51 -13.23 -11.35
N SER A 320 10.98 -12.99 -10.14
CA SER A 320 11.15 -13.94 -9.05
C SER A 320 10.45 -15.27 -9.33
N LEU A 321 9.20 -15.28 -9.83
CA LEU A 321 8.49 -16.51 -10.20
C LEU A 321 9.25 -17.34 -11.24
N ILE A 322 9.71 -16.70 -12.32
CA ILE A 322 10.37 -17.37 -13.46
C ILE A 322 11.72 -17.93 -13.04
N ASN A 323 12.48 -17.20 -12.21
CA ASN A 323 13.75 -17.70 -11.67
C ASN A 323 13.59 -18.90 -10.72
N LYS A 324 12.37 -19.18 -10.22
CA LYS A 324 12.07 -20.36 -9.39
C LYS A 324 11.46 -21.53 -10.19
N LEU A 325 11.38 -21.42 -11.52
CA LEU A 325 10.97 -22.53 -12.39
C LEU A 325 12.09 -23.57 -12.59
N GLU A 326 13.35 -23.19 -12.35
CA GLU A 326 14.54 -24.04 -12.42
C GLU A 326 14.79 -24.79 -11.09
#